data_AF-A0A960I4X6-F1
#
_entry.id   AF-A0A960I4X6-F1
#
_cell.length_a   1.000
_cell.length_b   1.000
_cell.length_c   1.000
_cell.angle_alpha   90.00
_cell.angle_beta   90.00
_cell.angle_gamma   90.00
#
_symmetry.space_group_name_H-M   'P 1'
#
loop_
_entity.id
_entity.type
_entity.pdbx_description
1 polymer ?
#
loop_
_entity_poly.entity_id
_entity_poly.type
_entity_poly.pdbx_seq_one_letter_code
_entity_poly.pdbx_strand_id
1 'polypeptide(L)'
;WVGTIDDVVVAVLSLAVEGAIARVQEVWVTPEARELGLGDELLATAVAAARATGCTRLDGWALPGDRDTKNLYERAGITARLIVVSTPL
;
A
#
# COMPACT_ATOMS: atom_id res chain seq x y z
N TRP A 1 -0.56 -9.77 -3.80
CA TRP A 1 0.04 -9.61 -5.13
C TRP A 1 1.55 -9.51 -5.00
N VAL A 2 2.26 -9.94 -6.03
CA VAL A 2 3.72 -9.83 -6.14
C VAL A 2 4.05 -9.08 -7.43
N GLY A 3 5.12 -8.29 -7.42
CA GLY A 3 5.69 -7.64 -8.59
C GLY A 3 7.01 -8.31 -8.96
N THR A 4 7.24 -8.54 -10.26
CA THR A 4 8.39 -9.28 -10.77
C THR A 4 9.16 -8.47 -11.82
N ILE A 5 10.49 -8.62 -11.83
CA ILE A 5 11.38 -8.19 -12.93
C ILE A 5 12.13 -9.43 -13.39
N ASP A 6 12.01 -9.79 -14.68
CA ASP A 6 12.64 -10.99 -15.27
C ASP A 6 12.47 -12.24 -14.39
N ASP A 7 11.23 -12.51 -13.99
CA ASP A 7 10.80 -13.61 -13.11
C ASP A 7 11.26 -13.55 -11.64
N VAL A 8 12.03 -12.54 -11.25
CA VAL A 8 12.44 -12.33 -9.86
C VAL A 8 11.41 -11.49 -9.13
N VAL A 9 10.88 -12.01 -8.02
CA VAL A 9 9.98 -11.26 -7.12
C VAL A 9 10.75 -10.14 -6.43
N VAL A 10 10.36 -8.90 -6.69
CA VAL A 10 11.00 -7.69 -6.16
C VAL A 10 10.01 -6.78 -5.41
N ALA A 11 8.73 -7.12 -5.41
CA ALA A 11 7.72 -6.36 -4.70
C ALA A 11 6.56 -7.24 -4.22
N VAL A 12 5.89 -6.80 -3.16
CA VAL A 12 4.73 -7.48 -2.57
C VAL A 12 3.70 -6.46 -2.09
N LEU A 13 2.43 -6.84 -2.18
CA LEU A 13 1.34 -6.14 -1.50
C LEU A 13 0.29 -7.15 -1.02
N SER A 14 -0.15 -7.01 0.23
CA SER A 14 -1.26 -7.78 0.78
C SER A 14 -2.36 -6.88 1.37
N LEU A 15 -3.60 -7.33 1.23
CA LEU A 15 -4.78 -6.69 1.83
C LEU A 15 -5.43 -7.62 2.83
N ALA A 16 -5.92 -7.07 3.95
CA ALA A 16 -6.92 -7.69 4.80
C ALA A 16 -8.27 -7.04 4.53
N VAL A 17 -9.34 -7.83 4.39
CA VAL A 17 -10.69 -7.31 4.15
C VAL A 17 -11.55 -7.50 5.40
N GLU A 18 -12.09 -6.40 5.92
CA GLU A 18 -12.96 -6.34 7.09
C GLU A 18 -14.25 -5.60 6.70
N GLY A 19 -15.29 -6.36 6.34
CA GLY A 19 -16.54 -5.80 5.84
C GLY A 19 -16.32 -4.96 4.57
N ALA A 20 -16.70 -3.69 4.61
CA ALA A 20 -16.54 -2.77 3.47
C ALA A 20 -15.14 -2.15 3.34
N ILE A 21 -14.19 -2.51 4.21
CA ILE A 21 -12.85 -1.91 4.25
C ILE A 21 -11.82 -2.95 3.82
N ALA A 22 -11.01 -2.61 2.82
CA ALA A 22 -9.76 -3.29 2.56
C ALA A 22 -8.61 -2.52 3.23
N ARG A 23 -7.72 -3.19 3.93
CA ARG A 23 -6.57 -2.60 4.62
C ARG A 23 -5.27 -3.14 4.04
N VAL A 24 -4.39 -2.27 3.57
CA VAL A 24 -3.01 -2.61 3.23
C VAL A 24 -2.31 -3.09 4.49
N GLN A 25 -1.98 -4.39 4.53
CA GLN A 25 -1.22 -5.00 5.62
C GLN A 25 0.28 -4.84 5.37
N GLU A 26 0.69 -5.03 4.12
CA GLU A 26 2.06 -4.92 3.68
C GLU A 26 2.09 -4.34 2.27
N VAL A 27 3.01 -3.42 2.04
CA VAL A 27 3.43 -2.99 0.72
C VAL A 27 4.93 -2.75 0.77
N TRP A 28 5.66 -3.42 -0.11
CA TRP A 28 7.11 -3.31 -0.14
C TRP A 28 7.64 -3.48 -1.56
N VAL A 29 8.65 -2.68 -1.89
CA VAL A 29 9.45 -2.81 -3.10
C VAL A 29 10.91 -2.82 -2.67
N THR A 30 11.64 -3.84 -3.12
CA THR A 30 13.09 -3.96 -2.94
C THR A 30 13.78 -2.66 -3.36
N PRO A 31 14.71 -2.11 -2.56
CA PRO A 31 15.29 -0.78 -2.80
C PRO A 31 15.81 -0.56 -4.23
N GLU A 32 16.45 -1.58 -4.80
CA GLU A 32 17.02 -1.57 -6.15
C GLU A 32 15.96 -1.49 -7.26
N ALA A 33 14.70 -1.81 -6.95
CA ALA A 33 13.56 -1.80 -7.88
C ALA A 33 12.58 -0.65 -7.59
N ARG A 34 12.90 0.27 -6.66
CA ARG A 34 12.08 1.45 -6.37
C ARG A 34 12.12 2.44 -7.52
N GLU A 35 11.12 3.32 -7.57
CA GLU A 35 10.96 4.36 -8.60
C GLU A 35 10.74 3.82 -10.03
N LEU A 36 10.52 2.51 -10.19
CA LEU A 36 10.16 1.86 -11.45
C LEU A 36 8.63 1.67 -11.64
N GLY A 37 7.81 2.25 -10.76
CA GLY A 37 6.34 2.19 -10.84
C GLY A 37 5.67 0.94 -10.26
N LEU A 38 6.45 -0.05 -9.80
CA LEU A 38 5.93 -1.31 -9.23
C LEU A 38 4.94 -1.10 -8.07
N GLY A 39 5.23 -0.15 -7.17
CA GLY A 39 4.36 0.14 -6.04
C GLY A 39 3.00 0.70 -6.48
N ASP A 40 3.01 1.58 -7.48
CA ASP A 40 1.80 2.20 -8.02
C ASP A 40 0.92 1.14 -8.70
N GLU A 41 1.51 0.24 -9.47
CA GLU A 41 0.81 -0.87 -10.13
C GLU A 41 0.24 -1.88 -9.14
N LEU A 42 1.00 -2.23 -8.09
CA LEU A 42 0.51 -3.10 -7.01
C LEU A 42 -0.71 -2.50 -6.31
N LEU A 43 -0.67 -1.20 -5.97
CA LEU A 43 -1.81 -0.52 -5.34
C LEU A 43 -3.02 -0.46 -6.27
N ALA A 44 -2.83 -0.12 -7.55
CA ALA A 44 -3.92 -0.09 -8.52
C ALA A 44 -4.60 -1.46 -8.64
N THR A 45 -3.80 -2.53 -8.73
CA THR A 45 -4.28 -3.91 -8.79
C THR A 45 -5.06 -4.29 -7.53
N ALA A 46 -4.52 -3.94 -6.36
CA ALA A 46 -5.14 -4.22 -5.08
C ALA A 46 -6.48 -3.48 -4.89
N VAL A 47 -6.54 -2.20 -5.31
CA VAL A 47 -7.77 -1.38 -5.30
C VAL A 47 -8.83 -1.98 -6.21
N ALA A 48 -8.46 -2.40 -7.42
CA ALA A 48 -9.39 -3.04 -8.34
C ALA A 48 -9.98 -4.32 -7.74
N ALA A 49 -9.16 -5.16 -7.10
CA ALA A 49 -9.62 -6.36 -6.43
C ALA A 49 -10.52 -6.05 -5.23
N ALA A 50 -10.17 -5.09 -4.38
CA ALA A 50 -10.99 -4.67 -3.25
C ALA A 50 -12.37 -4.15 -3.69
N ARG A 51 -12.42 -3.39 -4.79
CA ARG A 51 -13.69 -2.93 -5.37
C ARG A 51 -14.55 -4.11 -5.86
N ALA A 52 -13.92 -5.09 -6.50
CA ALA A 52 -14.62 -6.28 -6.98
C ALA A 52 -15.21 -7.12 -5.83
N THR A 53 -14.64 -7.06 -4.62
CA THR A 53 -15.16 -7.71 -3.42
C THR A 53 -16.18 -6.86 -2.65
N GLY A 54 -16.61 -5.71 -3.19
CA GLY A 54 -17.60 -4.84 -2.57
C GLY A 54 -17.04 -3.91 -1.49
N CYS A 55 -15.71 -3.81 -1.34
CA CYS A 55 -15.12 -2.83 -0.44
C CYS A 55 -15.33 -1.41 -1.01
N THR A 56 -15.67 -0.47 -0.13
CA THR A 56 -15.90 0.94 -0.47
C THR A 56 -14.77 1.85 0.01
N ARG A 57 -13.84 1.31 0.81
CA ARG A 57 -12.68 2.06 1.34
C ARG A 57 -11.43 1.21 1.35
N LEU A 58 -10.30 1.85 1.00
CA LEU A 58 -8.96 1.34 1.24
C LEU A 58 -8.33 2.13 2.40
N ASP A 59 -7.84 1.43 3.42
CA ASP A 59 -7.05 1.99 4.51
C ASP A 59 -5.60 1.47 4.44
N GLY A 60 -4.65 2.23 4.95
CA GLY A 60 -3.25 1.83 5.07
C GLY A 60 -2.54 2.67 6.13
N TRP A 61 -1.38 2.22 6.59
CA TRP A 61 -0.57 2.94 7.56
C TRP A 61 0.73 3.42 6.93
N ALA A 62 1.16 4.62 7.30
CA ALA A 62 2.46 5.18 6.98
C ALA A 62 3.05 5.75 8.28
N LEU A 63 4.31 5.44 8.56
CA LEU A 63 4.97 5.93 9.77
C LEU A 63 5.25 7.45 9.66
N PRO A 64 5.32 8.17 10.80
CA PRO A 64 5.83 9.53 10.80
C PRO A 64 7.23 9.60 10.19
N GLY A 65 7.45 10.54 9.26
CA GLY A 65 8.73 10.69 8.56
C GLY A 65 8.95 9.75 7.36
N ASP A 66 8.15 8.70 7.20
CA ASP A 66 8.24 7.79 6.04
C ASP A 66 7.66 8.46 4.78
N ARG A 67 8.54 9.15 4.04
CA ARG A 67 8.17 9.88 2.83
C ARG A 67 7.87 8.95 1.66
N ASP A 68 8.54 7.81 1.55
CA ASP A 68 8.36 6.89 0.43
C ASP A 68 6.95 6.32 0.44
N THR A 69 6.50 5.81 1.59
CA THR A 69 5.14 5.27 1.75
C THR A 69 4.08 6.35 1.57
N LYS A 70 4.31 7.56 2.11
CA LYS A 70 3.40 8.70 1.92
C LYS A 70 3.26 9.08 0.46
N ASN A 71 4.38 9.25 -0.25
CA ASN A 71 4.39 9.59 -1.66
C ASN A 71 3.67 8.53 -2.49
N LEU A 72 3.89 7.24 -2.19
CA LEU A 72 3.20 6.13 -2.85
C LEU A 72 1.68 6.21 -2.66
N TYR A 73 1.23 6.40 -1.41
CA TYR A 73 -0.20 6.53 -1.10
C TYR A 73 -0.83 7.79 -1.70
N GLU A 74 -0.15 8.94 -1.66
CA GLU A 74 -0.63 10.19 -2.25
C GLU A 74 -0.83 10.08 -3.76
N ARG A 75 0.11 9.44 -4.48
CA ARG A 75 -0.05 9.16 -5.92
C ARG A 75 -1.23 8.24 -6.23
N ALA A 76 -1.52 7.30 -5.34
CA ALA A 76 -2.70 6.44 -5.43
C ALA A 76 -4.01 7.12 -4.98
N GLY A 77 -3.97 8.42 -4.63
CA GLY A 77 -5.13 9.17 -4.14
C GLY A 77 -5.56 8.81 -2.71
N ILE A 78 -4.71 8.09 -1.97
CA ILE A 78 -4.93 7.72 -0.58
C ILE A 78 -4.45 8.87 0.30
N THR A 79 -5.39 9.65 0.83
CA THR A 79 -5.07 10.81 1.67
C THR A 79 -4.99 10.43 3.15
N ALA A 80 -4.09 11.08 3.88
CA ALA A 80 -3.98 10.90 5.33
C ALA A 80 -5.27 11.32 6.06
N ARG A 81 -5.69 10.54 7.07
CA ARG A 81 -6.90 10.78 7.87
C ARG A 81 -6.73 10.64 9.40
N LEU A 82 -5.60 10.12 9.85
CA LEU A 82 -5.33 9.87 11.27
C LEU A 82 -3.82 10.02 11.55
N ILE A 83 -3.49 10.67 12.66
CA ILE A 83 -2.14 10.69 13.23
C ILE A 83 -2.24 9.97 14.58
N VAL A 84 -1.39 8.97 14.78
CA VAL A 84 -1.25 8.26 16.06
C VAL A 84 0.04 8.74 16.73
N VAL A 85 -0.05 9.12 18.01
CA VAL A 85 1.07 9.63 18.82
C VAL A 85 1.23 8.78 20.08
N SER A 86 2.45 8.67 20.60
CA SER A 86 2.75 7.87 21.80
C SER A 86 3.93 8.46 22.56
N THR A 87 4.01 8.19 23.87
CA THR A 87 5.19 8.43 24.71
C THR A 87 5.61 7.10 25.35
N PRO A 88 6.91 6.87 25.60
CA PRO A 88 7.33 5.87 26.57
C PRO A 88 6.69 6.15 27.93
N LEU A 89 6.35 5.09 28.68
CA LEU A 89 5.89 5.18 30.07
C LEU A 89 7.07 5.15 31.05
#